data_AF-D3TKT3-F1
#
_entry.id   AF-D3TKT3-F1
#
_cell.length_a   1.000
_cell.length_b   1.000
_cell.length_c   1.000
_cell.angle_alpha   90.00
_cell.angle_beta   90.00
_cell.angle_gamma   90.00
#
_symmetry.space_group_name_H-M   'P 1'
#
loop_
_entity.id
_entity.type
_entity.pdbx_description
1 polymer ?
#
loop_
_entity_poly.entity_id
_entity_poly.type
_entity_poly.pdbx_seq_one_letter_code
_entity_poly.pdbx_strand_id
1 'polypeptide(L)'
;MFEEADNFADIFRGGLPYYLLLTLPILILCSSNPVLASSEFAVHRMTQFDLNGVSFGCRSSSLTLEARSLYSWKTARHCIVARLQDMTIDGLKEIRQKAGGLVLLLPQDVASMSGEEKDHINLLEQAMMAEAISIPVYFSVYNPELENIIDDITRSTSVTNRQNHQNNRAGGDSALSEIFNFISANGYQVVISGASHAANKNGKIPIIQGELAPYKQPKKSAEVNLEQSSKVPSIVIATHLNTFGLYNEYPLNVDAAVLMALADIFSKLHNMTNAIPKYRLLFLLSESGQILNFQGIKKWLDENNQLQNIEF
;
A
#
# COMPACT_ATOMS: atom_id res chain seq x y z
N MET A 1 46.87 -22.93 -14.83
CA MET A 1 46.43 -22.92 -13.42
C MET A 1 47.54 -22.57 -12.44
N PHE A 2 48.80 -23.02 -12.62
CA PHE A 2 49.92 -22.58 -11.76
C PHE A 2 50.55 -21.24 -12.20
N GLU A 3 50.63 -20.93 -13.50
CA GLU A 3 51.17 -19.63 -13.99
C GLU A 3 50.32 -18.40 -13.59
N GLU A 4 49.01 -18.54 -13.48
CA GLU A 4 48.12 -17.44 -13.04
C GLU A 4 48.29 -17.14 -11.54
N ALA A 5 48.63 -18.16 -10.74
CA ALA A 5 48.90 -18.00 -9.31
C ALA A 5 50.24 -17.32 -9.05
N ASP A 6 51.26 -17.60 -9.88
CA ASP A 6 52.57 -16.95 -9.79
C ASP A 6 52.50 -15.46 -10.20
N ASN A 7 51.74 -15.12 -11.24
CA ASN A 7 51.46 -13.73 -11.60
C ASN A 7 50.69 -12.97 -10.50
N PHE A 8 49.73 -13.64 -9.84
CA PHE A 8 49.00 -13.05 -8.70
C PHE A 8 49.92 -12.87 -7.49
N ALA A 9 50.82 -13.82 -7.23
CA ALA A 9 51.80 -13.72 -6.15
C ALA A 9 52.85 -12.62 -6.39
N ASP A 10 53.24 -12.38 -7.64
CA ASP A 10 54.15 -11.29 -8.00
C ASP A 10 53.51 -9.89 -7.84
N ILE A 11 52.18 -9.78 -8.01
CA ILE A 11 51.42 -8.57 -7.66
C ILE A 11 51.52 -8.27 -6.16
N PHE A 12 51.54 -9.30 -5.29
CA PHE A 12 51.75 -9.13 -3.84
C PHE A 12 53.22 -9.01 -3.42
N ARG A 13 54.19 -9.36 -4.28
CA ARG A 13 55.62 -9.09 -4.04
C ARG A 13 56.07 -7.72 -4.54
N GLY A 14 55.32 -7.11 -5.45
CA GLY A 14 55.58 -5.75 -5.95
C GLY A 14 55.32 -4.66 -4.91
N GLY A 15 55.44 -3.38 -5.30
CA GLY A 15 55.14 -2.23 -4.42
C GLY A 15 53.67 -2.08 -4.05
N LEU A 16 52.76 -2.84 -4.68
CA LEU A 16 51.31 -2.74 -4.54
C LEU A 16 50.78 -2.96 -3.09
N PRO A 17 51.29 -3.90 -2.28
CA PRO A 17 50.90 -4.02 -0.87
C PRO A 17 51.26 -2.77 -0.06
N TYR A 18 52.40 -2.14 -0.35
CA TYR A 18 52.81 -0.90 0.32
C TYR A 18 51.92 0.27 -0.10
N TYR A 19 51.58 0.38 -1.39
CA TYR A 19 50.61 1.36 -1.85
C TYR A 19 49.23 1.11 -1.28
N LEU A 20 48.77 -0.14 -1.15
CA LEU A 20 47.47 -0.47 -0.57
C LEU A 20 47.47 -0.17 0.94
N LEU A 21 48.56 -0.45 1.66
CA LEU A 21 48.72 -0.14 3.08
C LEU A 21 48.79 1.37 3.34
N LEU A 22 49.27 2.18 2.39
CA LEU A 22 49.23 3.65 2.48
C LEU A 22 47.88 4.24 2.04
N THR A 23 47.33 3.77 0.92
CA THR A 23 46.13 4.34 0.30
C THR A 23 44.85 3.94 1.01
N LEU A 24 44.76 2.72 1.54
CA LEU A 24 43.54 2.21 2.17
C LEU A 24 43.23 2.94 3.50
N PRO A 25 44.19 3.23 4.40
CA PRO A 25 43.94 4.08 5.57
C PRO A 25 43.58 5.52 5.18
N ILE A 26 44.22 6.08 4.15
CA ILE A 26 43.88 7.42 3.64
C ILE A 26 42.45 7.43 3.09
N LEU A 27 42.05 6.40 2.33
CA LEU A 27 40.70 6.25 1.80
C LEU A 27 39.67 6.12 2.92
N ILE A 28 39.98 5.35 3.97
CA ILE A 28 39.11 5.20 5.15
C ILE A 28 39.01 6.53 5.92
N LEU A 29 40.13 7.24 6.13
CA LEU A 29 40.14 8.56 6.80
C LEU A 29 39.41 9.64 6.00
N CYS A 30 39.47 9.57 4.67
CA CYS A 30 38.73 10.47 3.77
C CYS A 30 37.25 10.06 3.60
N SER A 31 36.88 8.83 3.96
CA SER A 31 35.48 8.39 3.92
C SER A 31 34.71 9.00 5.10
N SER A 32 33.60 9.67 4.80
CA SER A 32 32.92 10.52 5.79
C SER A 32 32.17 9.76 6.90
N ASN A 33 32.03 8.43 6.82
CA ASN A 33 31.59 7.57 7.93
C ASN A 33 31.54 6.07 7.52
N PRO A 34 32.57 5.25 7.82
CA PRO A 34 32.56 3.83 7.43
C PRO A 34 31.69 2.93 8.33
N VAL A 35 31.17 3.44 9.47
CA VAL A 35 30.57 2.60 10.54
C VAL A 35 29.02 2.56 10.52
N LEU A 36 28.35 3.46 9.81
CA LEU A 36 26.88 3.52 9.72
C LEU A 36 26.32 2.93 8.41
N ALA A 37 27.05 2.02 7.77
CA ALA A 37 26.81 1.59 6.39
C ALA A 37 25.59 0.66 6.18
N SER A 38 24.87 0.29 7.23
CA SER A 38 23.70 -0.59 7.14
C SER A 38 22.66 -0.25 8.20
N SER A 39 21.47 0.12 7.75
CA SER A 39 20.29 0.37 8.57
C SER A 39 19.28 -0.76 8.40
N GLU A 40 18.78 -1.33 9.49
CA GLU A 40 17.72 -2.34 9.46
C GLU A 40 16.45 -1.78 10.08
N PHE A 41 15.35 -1.79 9.33
CA PHE A 41 14.05 -1.32 9.80
C PHE A 41 12.93 -2.26 9.33
N ALA A 42 11.87 -2.33 10.14
CA ALA A 42 10.72 -3.16 9.83
C ALA A 42 9.88 -2.56 8.70
N VAL A 43 9.55 -3.40 7.72
CA VAL A 43 8.68 -3.05 6.60
C VAL A 43 7.58 -4.09 6.45
N HIS A 44 6.40 -3.64 6.05
CA HIS A 44 5.23 -4.45 5.80
C HIS A 44 4.96 -4.48 4.30
N ARG A 45 4.86 -5.68 3.74
CA ARG A 45 4.53 -5.82 2.33
C ARG A 45 3.07 -5.44 2.11
N MET A 46 2.78 -4.80 0.98
CA MET A 46 1.41 -4.61 0.51
C MET A 46 0.68 -5.95 0.46
N THR A 47 -0.60 -5.95 0.84
CA THR A 47 -1.42 -7.16 0.84
C THR A 47 -1.65 -7.68 -0.58
N GLN A 48 -2.00 -8.96 -0.70
CA GLN A 48 -2.35 -9.59 -1.96
C GLN A 48 -3.59 -10.46 -1.75
N PHE A 49 -4.56 -10.36 -2.64
CA PHE A 49 -5.74 -11.24 -2.63
C PHE A 49 -6.37 -11.27 -4.02
N ASP A 50 -7.15 -12.32 -4.27
CA ASP A 50 -7.89 -12.45 -5.51
C ASP A 50 -9.39 -12.33 -5.21
N LEU A 51 -10.08 -11.39 -5.87
CA LEU A 51 -11.55 -11.29 -5.85
C LEU A 51 -12.07 -11.71 -7.21
N ASN A 52 -12.93 -12.74 -7.24
CA ASN A 52 -13.58 -13.24 -8.46
C ASN A 52 -12.59 -13.51 -9.62
N GLY A 53 -11.38 -13.98 -9.31
CA GLY A 53 -10.33 -14.27 -10.29
C GLY A 53 -9.48 -13.08 -10.72
N VAL A 54 -9.79 -11.86 -10.26
CA VAL A 54 -8.97 -10.66 -10.46
C VAL A 54 -8.03 -10.51 -9.26
N SER A 55 -6.74 -10.37 -9.53
CA SER A 55 -5.71 -10.19 -8.50
C SER A 55 -5.57 -8.73 -8.10
N PHE A 56 -5.42 -8.50 -6.81
CA PHE A 56 -5.22 -7.18 -6.21
C PHE A 56 -3.94 -7.13 -5.38
N GLY A 57 -3.36 -5.93 -5.28
CA GLY A 57 -2.15 -5.68 -4.52
C GLY A 57 -0.89 -6.26 -5.17
N CYS A 58 0.08 -6.67 -4.35
CA CYS A 58 1.43 -7.00 -4.80
C CYS A 58 1.82 -8.47 -4.54
N ARG A 59 2.25 -9.19 -5.58
CA ARG A 59 2.69 -10.60 -5.47
C ARG A 59 4.19 -10.79 -5.29
N SER A 60 5.01 -9.85 -5.73
CA SER A 60 6.47 -9.89 -5.61
C SER A 60 6.91 -9.59 -4.17
N SER A 61 8.03 -10.17 -3.72
CA SER A 61 8.50 -9.99 -2.33
C SER A 61 10.03 -9.94 -2.15
N SER A 62 10.83 -10.29 -3.15
CA SER A 62 12.27 -10.09 -3.07
C SER A 62 12.65 -8.74 -3.66
N LEU A 63 13.60 -8.06 -3.02
CA LEU A 63 14.12 -6.77 -3.48
C LEU A 63 15.61 -6.72 -3.21
N THR A 64 16.42 -6.50 -4.24
CA THR A 64 17.87 -6.26 -4.09
C THR A 64 18.26 -5.20 -5.11
N LEU A 65 17.94 -3.94 -4.83
CA LEU A 65 18.05 -2.84 -5.81
C LEU A 65 18.64 -1.58 -5.18
N GLU A 66 19.22 -0.73 -6.01
CA GLU A 66 19.69 0.60 -5.58
C GLU A 66 18.49 1.50 -5.24
N ALA A 67 18.54 2.16 -4.09
CA ALA A 67 17.52 3.10 -3.65
C ALA A 67 17.65 4.43 -4.42
N ARG A 68 16.54 4.92 -4.95
CA ARG A 68 16.45 6.21 -5.64
C ARG A 68 15.24 7.00 -5.15
N SER A 69 15.33 8.32 -5.26
CA SER A 69 14.23 9.23 -4.94
C SER A 69 13.16 9.18 -6.03
N LEU A 70 11.98 9.74 -5.76
CA LEU A 70 10.89 9.89 -6.74
C LEU A 70 11.29 10.61 -8.03
N TYR A 71 12.37 11.38 -8.00
CA TYR A 71 12.76 12.29 -9.09
C TYR A 71 14.03 11.87 -9.83
N SER A 72 14.79 10.87 -9.34
CA SER A 72 16.06 10.44 -9.94
C SER A 72 15.99 9.12 -10.71
N TRP A 73 14.95 8.33 -10.49
CA TRP A 73 14.87 6.98 -11.03
C TRP A 73 14.52 7.00 -12.53
N LYS A 74 15.11 6.07 -13.30
CA LYS A 74 14.87 5.97 -14.77
C LYS A 74 14.73 4.54 -15.29
N THR A 75 15.05 3.54 -14.48
CA THR A 75 15.17 2.15 -14.91
C THR A 75 14.57 1.19 -13.88
N ALA A 76 14.26 -0.02 -14.33
CA ALA A 76 13.76 -1.11 -13.49
C ALA A 76 14.81 -1.67 -12.49
N ARG A 77 16.04 -1.16 -12.50
CA ARG A 77 17.10 -1.56 -11.54
C ARG A 77 17.07 -0.76 -10.25
N HIS A 78 16.15 0.19 -10.12
CA HIS A 78 16.04 1.05 -8.96
C HIS A 78 14.81 0.69 -8.13
N CYS A 79 14.99 0.74 -6.82
CA CYS A 79 13.90 0.80 -5.86
C CYS A 79 13.62 2.26 -5.52
N ILE A 80 12.38 2.70 -5.70
CA ILE A 80 11.98 4.04 -5.26
C ILE A 80 11.74 3.99 -3.75
N VAL A 81 12.38 4.91 -3.03
CA VAL A 81 12.15 5.12 -1.60
C VAL A 81 11.60 6.53 -1.41
N ALA A 82 10.42 6.65 -0.82
CA ALA A 82 9.70 7.91 -0.76
C ALA A 82 8.78 8.03 0.46
N ARG A 83 8.41 9.26 0.82
CA ARG A 83 7.28 9.50 1.72
C ARG A 83 5.97 9.22 0.98
N LEU A 84 5.01 8.62 1.67
CA LEU A 84 3.68 8.38 1.11
C LEU A 84 3.01 9.68 0.65
N GLN A 85 3.22 10.77 1.39
CA GLN A 85 2.66 12.09 1.12
C GLN A 85 3.19 12.73 -0.18
N ASP A 86 4.44 12.45 -0.55
CA ASP A 86 5.07 13.01 -1.75
C ASP A 86 4.65 12.28 -3.04
N MET A 87 3.98 11.13 -2.91
CA MET A 87 3.60 10.30 -4.04
C MET A 87 2.34 10.83 -4.72
N THR A 88 2.35 10.91 -6.05
CA THR A 88 1.18 11.23 -6.87
C THR A 88 0.61 9.99 -7.54
N ILE A 89 -0.66 10.04 -7.94
CA ILE A 89 -1.31 8.93 -8.66
C ILE A 89 -0.59 8.65 -9.99
N ASP A 90 -0.15 9.68 -10.70
CA ASP A 90 0.59 9.49 -11.95
C ASP A 90 2.01 8.98 -11.73
N GLY A 91 2.69 9.42 -10.65
CA GLY A 91 3.96 8.84 -10.22
C GLY A 91 3.83 7.35 -9.89
N LEU A 92 2.76 6.96 -9.20
CA LEU A 92 2.47 5.56 -8.91
C LEU A 92 2.26 4.74 -10.19
N LYS A 93 1.51 5.25 -11.17
CA LYS A 93 1.33 4.58 -12.47
C LYS A 93 2.66 4.37 -13.20
N GLU A 94 3.53 5.37 -13.18
CA GLU A 94 4.83 5.29 -13.82
C GLU A 94 5.73 4.26 -13.14
N ILE A 95 5.80 4.31 -11.80
CA ILE A 95 6.56 3.38 -10.97
C ILE A 95 6.09 1.95 -11.20
N ARG A 96 4.78 1.71 -11.21
CA ARG A 96 4.19 0.40 -11.46
C ARG A 96 4.64 -0.22 -12.78
N GLN A 97 4.90 0.59 -13.81
CA GLN A 97 5.29 0.12 -15.13
C GLN A 97 6.80 -0.07 -15.29
N LYS A 98 7.61 0.79 -14.66
CA LYS A 98 9.03 0.94 -15.01
C LYS A 98 10.01 0.66 -13.85
N ALA A 99 9.56 0.71 -12.60
CA ALA A 99 10.44 0.52 -11.45
C ALA A 99 10.73 -0.96 -11.16
N GLY A 100 11.73 -1.22 -10.32
CA GLY A 100 11.99 -2.57 -9.80
C GLY A 100 11.40 -2.83 -8.41
N GLY A 101 10.99 -1.79 -7.69
CA GLY A 101 10.37 -1.89 -6.37
C GLY A 101 10.04 -0.53 -5.77
N LEU A 102 9.20 -0.53 -4.74
CA LEU A 102 8.72 0.67 -4.07
C LEU A 102 8.71 0.47 -2.55
N VAL A 103 9.31 1.39 -1.82
CA VAL A 103 9.28 1.47 -0.35
C VAL A 103 8.71 2.84 0.03
N LEU A 104 7.63 2.83 0.81
CA LEU A 104 6.91 4.02 1.24
C LEU A 104 7.03 4.19 2.74
N LEU A 105 7.46 5.37 3.17
CA LEU A 105 7.46 5.81 4.56
C LEU A 105 6.07 6.38 4.89
N LEU A 106 5.40 5.79 5.88
CA LEU A 106 4.12 6.30 6.39
C LEU A 106 4.31 7.63 7.15
N PRO A 107 3.29 8.49 7.19
CA PRO A 107 3.30 9.73 7.98
C PRO A 107 3.66 9.49 9.46
N GLN A 108 4.34 10.45 10.08
CA GLN A 108 4.66 10.41 11.51
C GLN A 108 3.40 10.43 12.38
N ASP A 109 2.47 11.34 12.06
CA ASP A 109 1.23 11.51 12.79
C ASP A 109 0.10 11.74 11.80
N VAL A 110 -0.82 10.78 11.76
CA VAL A 110 -1.99 10.78 10.88
C VAL A 110 -3.10 11.69 11.43
N ALA A 111 -3.15 11.87 12.75
CA ALA A 111 -4.20 12.66 13.39
C ALA A 111 -4.04 14.16 13.14
N SER A 112 -2.80 14.65 13.02
CA SER A 112 -2.48 16.05 12.76
C SER A 112 -2.51 16.45 11.28
N MET A 113 -2.70 15.49 10.36
CA MET A 113 -2.81 15.78 8.94
C MET A 113 -4.07 16.58 8.60
N SER A 114 -3.95 17.45 7.59
CA SER A 114 -5.07 18.19 7.03
C SER A 114 -6.06 17.27 6.29
N GLY A 115 -7.30 17.72 6.12
CA GLY A 115 -8.31 16.96 5.37
C GLY A 115 -7.89 16.71 3.92
N GLU A 116 -7.22 17.67 3.28
CA GLU A 116 -6.72 17.54 1.91
C GLU A 116 -5.63 16.45 1.79
N GLU A 117 -4.70 16.39 2.75
CA GLU A 117 -3.67 15.34 2.75
C GLU A 117 -4.28 13.96 3.00
N LYS A 118 -5.30 13.86 3.88
CA LYS A 118 -6.03 12.61 4.11
C LYS A 118 -6.76 12.16 2.84
N ASP A 119 -7.46 13.07 2.17
CA ASP A 119 -8.16 12.79 0.91
C ASP A 119 -7.18 12.35 -0.18
N HIS A 120 -6.02 13.00 -0.28
CA HIS A 120 -4.95 12.61 -1.19
C HIS A 120 -4.45 11.18 -0.94
N ILE A 121 -4.17 10.81 0.32
CA ILE A 121 -3.75 9.44 0.64
C ILE A 121 -4.86 8.43 0.36
N ASN A 122 -6.12 8.75 0.68
CA ASN A 122 -7.26 7.88 0.39
C ASN A 122 -7.39 7.60 -1.12
N LEU A 123 -7.21 8.63 -1.96
CA LEU A 123 -7.22 8.47 -3.43
C LEU A 123 -6.02 7.66 -3.92
N LEU A 124 -4.84 7.87 -3.33
CA LEU A 124 -3.64 7.10 -3.66
C LEU A 124 -3.81 5.62 -3.29
N GLU A 125 -4.37 5.32 -2.12
CA GLU A 125 -4.66 3.96 -1.67
C GLU A 125 -5.69 3.27 -2.58
N GLN A 126 -6.76 3.97 -2.96
CA GLN A 126 -7.71 3.48 -3.96
C GLN A 126 -7.02 3.17 -5.29
N ALA A 127 -6.12 4.04 -5.75
CA ALA A 127 -5.37 3.82 -6.98
C ALA A 127 -4.40 2.63 -6.88
N MET A 128 -3.79 2.40 -5.72
CA MET A 128 -2.96 1.22 -5.45
C MET A 128 -3.77 -0.09 -5.47
N MET A 129 -5.01 -0.04 -4.99
CA MET A 129 -5.92 -1.20 -4.93
C MET A 129 -6.77 -1.37 -6.19
N ALA A 130 -6.71 -0.46 -7.16
CA ALA A 130 -7.51 -0.55 -8.39
C ALA A 130 -7.03 -1.65 -9.35
N GLU A 131 -5.72 -1.97 -9.34
CA GLU A 131 -5.10 -2.93 -10.24
C GLU A 131 -3.97 -3.68 -9.53
N ALA A 132 -3.64 -4.89 -9.98
CA ALA A 132 -2.47 -5.61 -9.50
C ALA A 132 -1.16 -4.83 -9.77
N ILE A 133 -0.27 -4.85 -8.79
CA ILE A 133 1.07 -4.27 -8.88
C ILE A 133 2.09 -5.41 -9.03
N SER A 134 2.86 -5.38 -10.13
CA SER A 134 3.84 -6.41 -10.47
C SER A 134 5.15 -6.28 -9.67
N ILE A 135 5.50 -5.08 -9.24
CA ILE A 135 6.70 -4.78 -8.47
C ILE A 135 6.45 -4.97 -6.97
N PRO A 136 7.46 -5.36 -6.16
CA PRO A 136 7.35 -5.37 -4.70
C PRO A 136 7.04 -3.98 -4.15
N VAL A 137 5.99 -3.87 -3.33
CA VAL A 137 5.61 -2.64 -2.61
C VAL A 137 5.64 -2.89 -1.10
N TYR A 138 6.36 -2.02 -0.40
CA TYR A 138 6.55 -2.09 1.04
C TYR A 138 6.18 -0.77 1.71
N PHE A 139 5.58 -0.86 2.90
CA PHE A 139 5.26 0.25 3.77
C PHE A 139 6.08 0.13 5.05
N SER A 140 6.81 1.18 5.41
CA SER A 140 7.47 1.29 6.70
C SER A 140 6.65 2.22 7.59
N VAL A 141 6.46 1.84 8.85
CA VAL A 141 6.01 2.80 9.88
C VAL A 141 7.02 3.94 9.93
N TYR A 142 6.58 5.14 10.31
CA TYR A 142 7.48 6.28 10.43
C TYR A 142 8.76 5.93 11.21
N ASN A 143 9.89 6.17 10.57
CA ASN A 143 11.22 5.91 11.10
C ASN A 143 12.13 7.08 10.69
N PRO A 144 12.76 7.77 11.67
CA PRO A 144 13.58 8.95 11.39
C PRO A 144 14.86 8.62 10.59
N GLU A 145 15.40 7.41 10.71
CA GLU A 145 16.56 6.98 9.93
C GLU A 145 16.19 6.81 8.45
N LEU A 146 15.05 6.17 8.16
CA LEU A 146 14.55 6.06 6.79
C LEU A 146 14.19 7.43 6.20
N GLU A 147 13.67 8.35 7.00
CA GLU A 147 13.44 9.73 6.57
C GLU A 147 14.75 10.45 6.19
N ASN A 148 15.79 10.33 7.02
CA ASN A 148 17.11 10.88 6.70
C ASN A 148 17.68 10.29 5.40
N ILE A 149 17.50 8.98 5.17
CA ILE A 149 17.92 8.31 3.92
C ILE A 149 17.14 8.88 2.72
N ILE A 150 15.83 9.08 2.84
CA ILE A 150 15.00 9.70 1.78
C ILE A 150 15.51 11.10 1.46
N ASP A 151 15.80 11.89 2.50
CA ASP A 151 16.35 13.24 2.37
C ASP A 151 17.71 13.24 1.67
N ASP A 152 18.62 12.33 2.03
CA ASP A 152 19.97 12.22 1.44
C ASP A 152 19.93 11.80 -0.04
N ILE A 153 19.08 10.83 -0.39
CA ILE A 153 18.89 10.40 -1.79
C ILE A 153 18.22 11.51 -2.62
N THR A 154 17.34 12.29 -2.01
CA THR A 154 16.66 13.42 -2.69
C THR A 154 17.62 14.59 -2.89
N ARG A 155 18.45 14.92 -1.89
CA ARG A 155 19.46 15.98 -1.98
C ARG A 155 20.53 15.67 -3.01
N SER A 156 21.09 14.46 -2.99
CA SER A 156 22.10 14.03 -3.98
C SER A 156 21.59 14.18 -5.42
N THR A 157 20.34 13.81 -5.67
CA THR A 157 19.66 14.02 -6.95
C THR A 157 19.62 15.50 -7.36
N SER A 158 19.27 16.38 -6.44
CA SER A 158 19.14 17.82 -6.70
C SER A 158 20.48 18.49 -7.04
N VAL A 159 21.58 18.01 -6.43
CA VAL A 159 22.94 18.49 -6.71
C VAL A 159 23.36 18.11 -8.14
N THR A 160 23.14 16.86 -8.55
CA THR A 160 23.43 16.40 -9.92
C THR A 160 22.64 17.20 -10.95
N ASN A 161 21.34 17.43 -10.71
CA ASN A 161 20.51 18.21 -11.63
C ASN A 161 20.89 19.69 -11.72
N ARG A 162 21.30 20.31 -10.59
CA ARG A 162 21.77 21.71 -10.59
C ARG A 162 23.10 21.87 -11.32
N GLN A 163 24.04 20.94 -11.17
CA GLN A 163 25.30 20.94 -11.90
C GLN A 163 25.09 20.76 -13.41
N ASN A 164 24.19 19.87 -13.82
CA ASN A 164 23.84 19.68 -15.23
C ASN A 164 23.17 20.93 -15.84
N HIS A 165 22.33 21.64 -15.08
CA HIS A 165 21.73 22.89 -15.56
C HIS A 165 22.72 24.06 -15.66
N GLN A 166 23.75 24.11 -14.81
CA GLN A 166 24.78 25.14 -14.88
C GLN A 166 25.81 24.84 -15.99
N ASN A 167 26.12 23.57 -16.23
CA ASN A 167 27.05 23.13 -17.27
C ASN A 167 26.44 23.13 -18.69
N ASN A 168 25.11 23.15 -18.84
CA ASN A 168 24.46 23.31 -20.15
C ASN A 168 24.69 24.67 -20.85
N ARG A 169 25.51 25.57 -20.27
CA ARG A 169 26.04 26.77 -20.95
C ARG A 169 27.49 26.64 -21.43
N ALA A 170 28.18 25.55 -21.11
CA ALA A 170 29.53 25.26 -21.59
C ALA A 170 29.58 23.79 -22.04
N GLY A 171 29.55 23.57 -23.35
CA GLY A 171 29.35 22.25 -23.95
C GLY A 171 30.32 21.17 -23.47
N GLY A 172 29.76 19.96 -23.29
CA GLY A 172 30.49 18.70 -23.19
C GLY A 172 30.33 17.99 -21.85
N ASP A 173 29.21 17.27 -21.64
CA ASP A 173 29.10 16.29 -20.56
C ASP A 173 30.14 15.19 -20.78
N SER A 174 31.27 15.28 -20.06
CA SER A 174 32.32 14.28 -20.13
C SER A 174 31.94 13.09 -19.26
N ALA A 175 31.98 11.87 -19.80
CA ALA A 175 31.72 10.63 -19.07
C ALA A 175 32.55 10.52 -17.76
N LEU A 176 33.71 11.20 -17.69
CA LEU A 176 34.51 11.32 -16.47
C LEU A 176 33.83 12.13 -15.37
N SER A 177 33.15 13.24 -15.67
CA SER A 177 32.42 14.00 -14.64
C SER A 177 31.23 13.21 -14.12
N GLU A 178 30.60 12.40 -14.98
CA GLU A 178 29.53 11.49 -14.55
C GLU A 178 30.09 10.38 -13.63
N ILE A 179 31.24 9.77 -13.98
CA ILE A 179 31.93 8.79 -13.13
C ILE A 179 32.39 9.39 -11.80
N PHE A 180 32.95 10.60 -11.79
CA PHE A 180 33.33 11.29 -10.54
C PHE A 180 32.11 11.59 -9.66
N ASN A 181 31.00 11.99 -10.27
CA ASN A 181 29.74 12.19 -9.56
C ASN A 181 29.21 10.86 -8.98
N PHE A 182 29.31 9.74 -9.71
CA PHE A 182 28.97 8.40 -9.21
C PHE A 182 29.85 7.97 -8.01
N ILE A 183 31.16 8.20 -8.06
CA ILE A 183 32.09 7.85 -6.98
C ILE A 183 31.84 8.71 -5.73
N SER A 184 31.39 9.94 -5.91
CA SER A 184 31.08 10.86 -4.81
C SER A 184 29.66 10.73 -4.23
N ALA A 185 28.77 9.98 -4.89
CA ALA A 185 27.38 9.83 -4.47
C ALA A 185 27.25 8.65 -3.50
N ASN A 186 26.69 8.91 -2.31
CA ASN A 186 26.28 7.86 -1.38
C ASN A 186 25.15 7.04 -2.02
N GLY A 187 25.48 5.85 -2.56
CA GLY A 187 24.53 4.91 -3.10
C GLY A 187 23.94 4.04 -1.99
N TYR A 188 22.65 4.16 -1.74
CA TYR A 188 21.95 3.27 -0.82
C TYR A 188 21.44 2.04 -1.59
N GLN A 189 21.52 0.86 -0.97
CA GLN A 189 20.97 -0.37 -1.53
C GLN A 189 19.90 -0.92 -0.61
N VAL A 190 18.72 -1.20 -1.15
CA VAL A 190 17.64 -1.86 -0.42
C VAL A 190 17.74 -3.37 -0.66
N VAL A 191 17.82 -4.12 0.44
CA VAL A 191 17.88 -5.58 0.43
C VAL A 191 16.75 -6.13 1.30
N ILE A 192 15.84 -6.89 0.67
CA ILE A 192 14.74 -7.59 1.32
C ILE A 192 14.76 -9.04 0.82
N SER A 193 15.08 -9.96 1.73
CA SER A 193 15.03 -11.40 1.51
C SER A 193 13.58 -11.86 1.62
N GLY A 194 12.87 -11.89 0.48
CA GLY A 194 11.46 -12.25 0.44
C GLY A 194 11.20 -13.75 0.61
N ALA A 195 10.28 -14.11 1.52
CA ALA A 195 9.54 -15.36 1.42
C ALA A 195 8.38 -15.18 0.42
N SER A 196 8.15 -16.17 -0.44
CA SER A 196 6.94 -16.20 -1.29
C SER A 196 5.75 -16.54 -0.40
N HIS A 197 4.76 -15.64 -0.33
CA HIS A 197 3.53 -15.88 0.41
C HIS A 197 2.45 -16.34 -0.58
N ALA A 198 1.66 -17.35 -0.20
CA ALA A 198 0.54 -17.80 -1.02
C ALA A 198 -0.53 -16.70 -1.07
N ALA A 199 -1.04 -16.42 -2.27
CA ALA A 199 -2.18 -15.52 -2.43
C ALA A 199 -3.41 -16.11 -1.74
N ASN A 200 -4.19 -15.29 -1.03
CA ASN A 200 -5.46 -15.74 -0.49
C ASN A 200 -6.45 -15.91 -1.66
N LYS A 201 -6.66 -17.18 -2.06
CA LYS A 201 -7.54 -17.56 -3.17
C LYS A 201 -9.04 -17.50 -2.81
N ASN A 202 -9.37 -17.38 -1.52
CA ASN A 202 -10.74 -17.34 -1.00
C ASN A 202 -11.02 -16.00 -0.30
N GLY A 203 -10.68 -14.89 -0.96
CA GLY A 203 -11.09 -13.56 -0.52
C GLY A 203 -12.61 -13.37 -0.68
N LYS A 204 -13.41 -13.96 0.21
CA LYS A 204 -14.82 -13.62 0.32
C LYS A 204 -14.92 -12.38 1.19
N ILE A 205 -15.47 -11.30 0.65
CA ILE A 205 -15.86 -10.13 1.44
C ILE A 205 -17.00 -10.57 2.37
N PRO A 206 -16.81 -10.57 3.71
CA PRO A 206 -17.88 -10.91 4.62
C PRO A 206 -18.94 -9.81 4.65
N ILE A 207 -20.17 -10.26 4.81
CA ILE A 207 -21.36 -9.41 4.88
C ILE A 207 -22.19 -9.92 6.04
N ILE A 208 -22.48 -9.03 6.98
CA ILE A 208 -23.39 -9.30 8.09
C ILE A 208 -24.75 -8.73 7.70
N GLN A 209 -25.74 -9.61 7.68
CA GLN A 209 -27.12 -9.27 7.34
C GLN A 209 -28.02 -9.60 8.54
N GLY A 210 -28.77 -8.60 9.00
CA GLY A 210 -29.83 -8.76 9.98
C GLY A 210 -31.18 -8.40 9.36
N GLU A 211 -32.20 -9.24 9.54
CA GLU A 211 -33.55 -8.98 9.03
C GLU A 211 -34.55 -8.91 10.18
N LEU A 212 -35.37 -7.86 10.18
CA LEU A 212 -36.56 -7.75 11.02
C LEU A 212 -37.79 -7.81 10.11
N ALA A 213 -38.42 -8.98 10.09
CA ALA A 213 -39.63 -9.23 9.32
C ALA A 213 -40.90 -9.01 10.19
N PRO A 214 -42.02 -8.58 9.58
CA PRO A 214 -43.30 -8.54 10.27
C PRO A 214 -43.71 -9.93 10.77
N TYR A 215 -44.14 -10.04 12.03
CA TYR A 215 -44.67 -11.29 12.57
C TYR A 215 -45.98 -11.65 11.85
N LYS A 216 -45.96 -12.65 10.96
CA LYS A 216 -47.19 -13.26 10.44
C LYS A 216 -47.78 -14.10 11.58
N GLN A 217 -48.86 -13.63 12.21
CA GLN A 217 -49.69 -14.54 13.02
C GLN A 217 -50.08 -15.74 12.14
N PRO A 218 -49.90 -16.99 12.58
CA PRO A 218 -50.36 -18.14 11.82
C PRO A 218 -51.89 -18.11 11.84
N LYS A 219 -52.49 -17.58 10.78
CA LYS A 219 -53.90 -17.82 10.50
C LYS A 219 -54.02 -19.32 10.27
N LYS A 220 -54.73 -20.01 11.17
CA LYS A 220 -55.23 -21.37 10.91
C LYS A 220 -55.90 -21.36 9.53
N SER A 221 -55.63 -22.41 8.76
CA SER A 221 -56.16 -22.71 7.43
C SER A 221 -55.84 -21.70 6.32
N ALA A 222 -54.76 -21.94 5.60
CA ALA A 222 -54.77 -22.15 4.14
C ALA A 222 -53.33 -22.38 3.68
N GLU A 223 -53.19 -23.27 2.70
CA GLU A 223 -51.95 -23.74 2.08
C GLU A 223 -50.88 -22.65 1.96
N VAL A 224 -49.71 -22.93 2.54
CA VAL A 224 -48.54 -22.08 2.52
C VAL A 224 -47.94 -22.12 1.11
N ASN A 225 -48.49 -21.30 0.22
CA ASN A 225 -47.77 -20.86 -0.96
C ASN A 225 -46.63 -19.95 -0.48
N LEU A 226 -45.40 -20.46 -0.52
CA LEU A 226 -44.16 -19.77 -0.13
C LEU A 226 -43.88 -18.47 -0.94
N GLU A 227 -44.71 -18.16 -1.94
CA GLU A 227 -44.52 -17.02 -2.85
C GLU A 227 -45.13 -15.69 -2.36
N GLN A 228 -45.95 -15.70 -1.29
CA GLN A 228 -46.61 -14.50 -0.76
C GLN A 228 -45.82 -13.76 0.35
N SER A 229 -44.53 -14.05 0.54
CA SER A 229 -43.62 -13.25 1.38
C SER A 229 -43.04 -12.03 0.64
N SER A 230 -43.23 -11.92 -0.68
CA SER A 230 -42.57 -10.91 -1.53
C SER A 230 -43.22 -9.53 -1.59
N LYS A 231 -44.37 -9.30 -0.93
CA LYS A 231 -45.18 -8.08 -1.13
C LYS A 231 -45.06 -7.00 -0.05
N VAL A 232 -44.17 -7.16 0.94
CA VAL A 232 -43.98 -6.15 1.99
C VAL A 232 -42.83 -5.21 1.59
N PRO A 233 -43.04 -3.88 1.55
CA PRO A 233 -41.96 -2.94 1.23
C PRO A 233 -40.82 -3.08 2.24
N SER A 234 -39.59 -3.07 1.72
CA SER A 234 -38.39 -3.34 2.49
C SER A 234 -37.52 -2.10 2.55
N ILE A 235 -37.05 -1.75 3.75
CA ILE A 235 -36.11 -0.65 3.96
C ILE A 235 -34.76 -1.27 4.30
N VAL A 236 -33.75 -0.95 3.50
CA VAL A 236 -32.38 -1.43 3.72
C VAL A 236 -31.56 -0.30 4.32
N ILE A 237 -31.00 -0.54 5.49
CA ILE A 237 -30.05 0.35 6.16
C ILE A 237 -28.69 -0.32 6.04
N ALA A 238 -27.84 0.25 5.19
CA ALA A 238 -26.52 -0.31 4.90
C ALA A 238 -25.41 0.59 5.42
N THR A 239 -24.36 -0.02 5.95
CA THR A 239 -23.09 0.64 6.23
C THR A 239 -21.93 -0.27 5.85
N HIS A 240 -20.73 0.27 5.90
CA HIS A 240 -19.51 -0.46 5.57
C HIS A 240 -18.55 -0.48 6.76
N LEU A 241 -17.73 -1.52 6.80
CA LEU A 241 -16.67 -1.69 7.79
C LEU A 241 -15.32 -1.43 7.13
N ASN A 242 -14.61 -0.41 7.61
CA ASN A 242 -13.22 -0.14 7.25
C ASN A 242 -12.31 -0.97 8.16
N THR A 243 -11.93 -2.14 7.67
CA THR A 243 -10.92 -3.03 8.29
C THR A 243 -9.57 -2.97 7.59
N PHE A 244 -9.56 -2.38 6.39
CA PHE A 244 -8.44 -2.33 5.49
C PHE A 244 -8.12 -0.86 5.19
N GLY A 245 -6.84 -0.49 5.26
CA GLY A 245 -6.38 0.89 5.16
C GLY A 245 -4.89 0.98 5.49
N LEU A 246 -4.18 1.95 4.88
CA LEU A 246 -2.78 2.26 5.25
C LEU A 246 -2.68 2.86 6.65
N TYR A 247 -3.72 3.58 7.08
CA TYR A 247 -3.86 4.10 8.43
C TYR A 247 -5.30 3.96 8.90
N ASN A 248 -5.49 3.86 10.23
CA ASN A 248 -6.80 3.82 10.85
C ASN A 248 -6.97 5.07 11.72
N GLU A 249 -7.91 5.95 11.36
CA GLU A 249 -8.28 7.08 12.19
C GLU A 249 -9.23 6.63 13.31
N TYR A 250 -9.04 7.19 14.51
CA TYR A 250 -9.91 6.94 15.66
C TYR A 250 -10.90 8.11 15.83
N PRO A 251 -12.21 7.84 16.08
CA PRO A 251 -12.84 6.53 16.22
C PRO A 251 -13.07 5.82 14.86
N LEU A 252 -12.58 4.58 14.76
CA LEU A 252 -12.74 3.76 13.57
C LEU A 252 -14.15 3.18 13.51
N ASN A 253 -14.79 3.19 12.33
CA ASN A 253 -16.08 2.54 12.07
C ASN A 253 -17.25 3.02 12.95
N VAL A 254 -17.35 4.33 13.19
CA VAL A 254 -18.49 4.93 13.93
C VAL A 254 -19.83 4.54 13.31
N ASP A 255 -19.93 4.56 11.99
CA ASP A 255 -21.17 4.24 11.27
C ASP A 255 -21.62 2.79 11.51
N ALA A 256 -20.68 1.85 11.61
CA ALA A 256 -20.98 0.47 11.96
C ALA A 256 -21.50 0.35 13.40
N ALA A 257 -20.92 1.09 14.34
CA ALA A 257 -21.41 1.13 15.72
C ALA A 257 -22.83 1.71 15.80
N VAL A 258 -23.12 2.78 15.05
CA VAL A 258 -24.46 3.38 14.95
C VAL A 258 -25.46 2.39 14.35
N LEU A 259 -25.09 1.67 13.28
CA LEU A 259 -25.95 0.65 12.68
C LEU A 259 -26.29 -0.46 13.68
N MET A 260 -25.30 -0.96 14.42
CA MET A 260 -25.52 -2.01 15.43
C MET A 260 -26.42 -1.52 16.57
N ALA A 261 -26.25 -0.27 17.01
CA ALA A 261 -27.13 0.34 18.00
C ALA A 261 -28.57 0.49 17.49
N LEU A 262 -28.74 0.91 16.22
CA LEU A 262 -30.06 0.98 15.57
C LEU A 262 -30.70 -0.41 15.49
N ALA A 263 -29.96 -1.43 15.10
CA ALA A 263 -30.46 -2.80 15.02
C ALA A 263 -30.97 -3.31 16.38
N ASP A 264 -30.26 -3.02 17.48
CA ASP A 264 -30.70 -3.36 18.84
C ASP A 264 -31.99 -2.62 19.25
N ILE A 265 -32.06 -1.31 19.00
CA ILE A 265 -33.25 -0.50 19.29
C ILE A 265 -34.47 -1.01 18.50
N PHE A 266 -34.31 -1.26 17.20
CA PHE A 266 -35.41 -1.74 16.36
C PHE A 266 -35.83 -3.16 16.72
N SER A 267 -34.88 -4.03 17.13
CA SER A 267 -35.19 -5.37 17.65
C SER A 267 -36.06 -5.30 18.90
N LYS A 268 -35.71 -4.44 19.86
CA LYS A 268 -36.51 -4.21 21.08
C LYS A 268 -37.90 -3.66 20.75
N LEU A 269 -37.98 -2.72 19.80
CA LEU A 269 -39.25 -2.15 19.35
C LEU A 269 -40.14 -3.21 18.66
N HIS A 270 -39.57 -4.06 17.79
CA HIS A 270 -40.30 -5.13 17.10
C HIS A 270 -40.84 -6.19 18.06
N ASN A 271 -40.21 -6.40 19.21
CA ASN A 271 -40.67 -7.33 20.25
C ASN A 271 -41.80 -6.75 21.12
N MET A 272 -42.17 -5.47 20.96
CA MET A 272 -43.29 -4.90 21.71
C MET A 272 -44.63 -5.35 21.10
N THR A 273 -45.54 -5.84 21.94
CA THR A 273 -46.85 -6.37 21.53
C THR A 273 -47.73 -5.38 20.76
N ASN A 274 -47.49 -4.08 20.90
CA ASN A 274 -48.26 -3.02 20.25
C ASN A 274 -47.60 -2.44 18.98
N ALA A 275 -46.39 -2.88 18.64
CA ALA A 275 -45.63 -2.36 17.50
C ALA A 275 -45.57 -3.40 16.37
N ILE A 276 -46.70 -3.58 15.66
CA ILE A 276 -46.71 -4.44 14.47
C ILE A 276 -45.95 -3.73 13.35
N PRO A 277 -44.82 -4.27 12.86
CA PRO A 277 -44.04 -3.65 11.79
C PRO A 277 -44.80 -3.74 10.47
N LYS A 278 -44.99 -2.60 9.80
CA LYS A 278 -45.58 -2.55 8.45
C LYS A 278 -44.56 -2.78 7.33
N TYR A 279 -43.29 -2.58 7.64
CA TYR A 279 -42.17 -2.69 6.72
C TYR A 279 -41.24 -3.79 7.19
N ARG A 280 -40.53 -4.41 6.24
CA ARG A 280 -39.40 -5.27 6.54
C ARG A 280 -38.16 -4.38 6.66
N LEU A 281 -37.43 -4.45 7.78
CA LEU A 281 -36.15 -3.75 7.92
C LEU A 281 -35.00 -4.72 7.69
N LEU A 282 -34.03 -4.30 6.90
CA LEU A 282 -32.80 -5.03 6.66
C LEU A 282 -31.60 -4.18 7.10
N PHE A 283 -30.76 -4.72 7.95
CA PHE A 283 -29.50 -4.12 8.37
C PHE A 283 -28.36 -4.84 7.66
N LEU A 284 -27.54 -4.09 6.93
CA LEU A 284 -26.43 -4.63 6.15
C LEU A 284 -25.13 -3.98 6.57
N LEU A 285 -24.14 -4.79 6.94
CA LEU A 285 -22.78 -4.37 7.21
C LEU A 285 -21.83 -5.13 6.30
N SER A 286 -21.11 -4.43 5.42
CA SER A 286 -20.21 -5.04 4.43
C SER A 286 -18.76 -4.62 4.63
N GLU A 287 -17.83 -5.56 4.57
CA GLU A 287 -16.38 -5.30 4.61
C GLU A 287 -15.84 -4.94 3.21
N SER A 288 -16.31 -3.81 2.68
CA SER A 288 -15.77 -3.23 1.45
C SER A 288 -16.18 -1.77 1.40
N GLY A 289 -15.34 -0.92 1.98
CA GLY A 289 -15.53 0.52 1.90
C GLY A 289 -15.12 1.09 0.55
N GLN A 290 -14.71 2.36 0.59
CA GLN A 290 -14.28 3.11 -0.58
C GLN A 290 -13.02 2.51 -1.25
N ILE A 291 -12.09 1.95 -0.47
CA ILE A 291 -10.82 1.40 -0.96
C ILE A 291 -11.03 0.26 -1.98
N LEU A 292 -12.07 -0.56 -1.76
CA LEU A 292 -12.44 -1.63 -2.68
C LEU A 292 -13.66 -1.26 -3.53
N ASN A 293 -13.96 0.02 -3.71
CA ASN A 293 -15.08 0.51 -4.53
C ASN A 293 -16.41 -0.23 -4.25
N PHE A 294 -16.71 -0.46 -2.96
CA PHE A 294 -17.96 -1.07 -2.49
C PHE A 294 -18.32 -2.45 -3.10
N GLN A 295 -17.31 -3.25 -3.46
CA GLN A 295 -17.52 -4.54 -4.14
C GLN A 295 -18.37 -5.55 -3.36
N GLY A 296 -18.35 -5.51 -2.03
CA GLY A 296 -19.17 -6.36 -1.16
C GLY A 296 -20.66 -6.05 -1.27
N ILE A 297 -21.04 -4.76 -1.18
CA ILE A 297 -22.43 -4.34 -1.36
C ILE A 297 -22.90 -4.64 -2.79
N LYS A 298 -22.05 -4.37 -3.78
CA LYS A 298 -22.34 -4.71 -5.18
C LYS A 298 -22.64 -6.20 -5.35
N LYS A 299 -21.77 -7.06 -4.82
CA LYS A 299 -21.96 -8.51 -4.86
C LYS A 299 -23.27 -8.93 -4.18
N TRP A 300 -23.59 -8.32 -3.03
CA TRP A 300 -24.83 -8.59 -2.32
C TRP A 300 -26.06 -8.20 -3.14
N LEU A 301 -26.02 -7.07 -3.85
CA LEU A 301 -27.09 -6.65 -4.77
C LEU A 301 -27.27 -7.64 -5.91
N ASP A 302 -26.17 -8.09 -6.52
CA ASP A 302 -26.20 -9.07 -7.63
C ASP A 302 -26.78 -10.43 -7.20
N GLU A 303 -26.55 -10.84 -5.96
CA GLU A 303 -27.13 -12.07 -5.37
C GLU A 303 -28.62 -11.88 -4.99
N ASN A 304 -29.04 -10.66 -4.65
CA ASN A 304 -30.40 -10.33 -4.19
C ASN A 304 -31.24 -9.60 -5.25
N ASN A 305 -31.35 -10.20 -6.45
CA ASN A 305 -32.15 -9.72 -7.59
C ASN A 305 -33.66 -9.55 -7.34
N GLN A 306 -34.14 -9.78 -6.13
CA GLN A 306 -35.54 -9.63 -5.73
C GLN A 306 -35.92 -8.19 -5.35
N LEU A 307 -34.94 -7.28 -5.20
CA LEU A 307 -35.18 -5.86 -4.95
C LEU A 307 -35.63 -5.18 -6.25
N GLN A 308 -36.91 -4.82 -6.33
CA GLN A 308 -37.49 -4.06 -7.44
C GLN A 308 -37.84 -2.64 -6.98
N ASN A 309 -37.67 -1.64 -7.85
CA ASN A 309 -37.96 -0.22 -7.59
C ASN A 309 -37.19 0.36 -6.38
N ILE A 310 -35.86 0.36 -6.48
CA ILE A 310 -34.97 0.95 -5.46
C ILE A 310 -35.08 2.48 -5.53
N GLU A 311 -35.48 3.11 -4.43
CA GLU A 311 -35.43 4.55 -4.21
C GLU A 311 -34.30 4.83 -3.20
N PHE A 312 -33.49 5.87 -3.46
CA PHE A 312 -32.35 6.28 -2.63
C PHE A 312 -32.72 7.45 -1.72
#